data_AF-A0A7J4CZ62-F1
#
_entry.id   AF-A0A7J4CZ62-F1
#
_cell.length_a   1.000
_cell.length_b   1.000
_cell.length_c   1.000
_cell.angle_alpha   90.00
_cell.angle_beta   90.00
_cell.angle_gamma   90.00
#
_symmetry.space_group_name_H-M   'P 1'
#
loop_
_entity.id
_entity.type
_entity.pdbx_description
1 polymer ?
#
loop_
_entity_poly.entity_id
_entity_poly.type
_entity_poly.pdbx_seq_one_letter_code
_entity_poly.pdbx_strand_id
1 'polypeptide(L)' 'MSNSYSLPSILVSQIEALVDSGHFSSRSDVVKEALRFMLEKKNHLKYASAVGMYKKGKATLTKGAEI' A
#
# COMPACT_ATOMS: atom_id res chain seq x y z
N MET A 1 -0.13 -2.72 14.38
CA MET A 1 1.29 -3.13 14.29
C MET A 1 2.03 -2.11 13.45
N SER A 2 3.01 -1.40 14.02
CA SER A 2 3.92 -0.53 13.28
C SER A 2 5.01 -1.39 12.64
N ASN A 3 4.81 -1.79 11.39
CA ASN A 3 5.90 -2.39 10.62
C ASN A 3 6.79 -1.25 10.13
N SER A 4 7.98 -1.13 10.71
CA SER A 4 9.01 -0.20 10.25
C SER A 4 9.75 -0.81 9.06
N TYR A 5 9.79 -0.07 7.96
CA TYR A 5 10.57 -0.42 6.77
C TYR A 5 11.71 0.57 6.62
N SER A 6 12.91 0.08 6.31
CA SER A 6 14.05 0.93 5.96
C SER A 6 13.92 1.32 4.49
N LEU A 7 13.79 2.62 4.22
CA LEU A 7 13.76 3.17 2.87
C LEU A 7 15.13 3.79 2.51
N PRO A 8 15.59 3.64 1.26
CA PRO A 8 16.71 4.42 0.74
C PRO A 8 16.56 5.91 1.02
N SER A 9 17.63 6.60 1.42
CA SER A 9 17.60 8.02 1.78
C SER A 9 17.04 8.92 0.67
N ILE A 10 17.38 8.63 -0.59
CA ILE A 10 16.87 9.36 -1.75
C ILE A 10 15.34 9.29 -1.86
N LEU A 11 14.74 8.14 -1.55
CA LEU A 11 13.29 7.98 -1.57
C LEU A 11 12.63 8.77 -0.44
N VAL A 12 13.28 8.82 0.74
CA VAL A 12 12.80 9.64 1.85
C VAL A 12 12.78 11.12 1.46
N SER A 13 13.86 11.62 0.85
CA SER A 13 13.92 13.01 0.39
C SER A 13 12.88 13.33 -0.71
N GLN A 14 12.61 12.39 -1.61
CA GLN A 14 11.56 12.56 -2.63
C GLN A 14 10.15 12.60 -2.00
N ILE A 15 9.89 11.73 -1.01
CA ILE A 15 8.62 11.74 -0.26
C ILE A 15 8.45 13.05 0.50
N GLU A 16 9.51 13.54 1.15
CA GLU A 16 9.50 14.83 1.85
C GLU A 16 9.18 15.98 0.90
N ALA A 17 9.85 16.06 -0.25
CA ALA A 17 9.58 17.09 -1.25
C ALA A 17 8.13 17.07 -1.77
N LEU A 18 7.51 15.89 -1.90
CA LEU A 18 6.10 15.75 -2.30
C LEU A 18 5.13 16.28 -1.22
N VAL A 19 5.49 16.12 0.05
CA VAL A 19 4.70 16.66 1.17
C VAL A 19 4.89 18.17 1.27
N ASP A 20 6.13 18.64 1.21
CA ASP A 20 6.49 20.05 1.35
C ASP A 20 5.91 20.91 0.22
N SER A 21 5.80 20.35 -0.99
CA SER A 21 5.16 21.00 -2.14
C SER A 21 3.62 20.96 -2.11
N GLY A 22 3.02 20.35 -1.08
CA GLY A 22 1.57 20.29 -0.89
C GLY A 22 0.82 19.27 -1.75
N HIS A 23 1.53 18.37 -2.47
CA HIS A 23 0.87 17.30 -3.22
C HIS A 23 0.26 16.24 -2.29
N PHE A 24 0.79 16.08 -1.08
CA PHE A 24 0.26 15.19 -0.06
C PHE A 24 0.28 15.86 1.31
N SER A 25 -0.74 15.58 2.13
CA SER A 25 -0.85 16.15 3.49
C SER A 25 0.15 15.56 4.48
N SER A 26 0.69 14.37 4.21
CA SER A 26 1.66 13.70 5.08
C SER A 26 2.44 12.59 4.34
N ARG A 27 3.57 12.18 4.91
CA ARG A 27 4.34 11.01 4.42
C ARG A 27 3.48 9.73 4.43
N SER A 28 2.57 9.61 5.39
CA SER A 28 1.65 8.47 5.50
C SER A 28 0.71 8.40 4.30
N ASP A 29 0.24 9.54 3.81
CA ASP A 29 -0.67 9.59 2.67
C ASP A 29 0.03 9.22 1.37
N VAL A 30 1.29 9.62 1.19
CA VAL A 30 2.13 9.16 0.08
C VAL A 30 2.23 7.63 0.08
N VAL A 31 2.51 7.03 1.24
CA VAL A 31 2.63 5.57 1.37
C VAL A 31 1.31 4.87 1.11
N LYS A 32 0.19 5.38 1.63
CA LYS A 32 -1.14 4.81 1.37
C LYS A 32 -1.47 4.83 -0.12
N GLU A 33 -1.21 5.95 -0.79
CA GLU A 33 -1.49 6.10 -2.21
C GLU A 33 -0.59 5.20 -3.06
N ALA A 34 0.70 5.10 -2.73
CA ALA A 34 1.62 4.17 -3.40
C ALA A 34 1.18 2.70 -3.28
N LEU A 35 0.72 2.28 -2.09
CA LEU A 35 0.22 0.92 -1.87
C LEU A 35 -1.09 0.66 -2.61
N ARG A 36 -2.02 1.63 -2.62
CA ARG A 36 -3.25 1.55 -3.41
C ARG A 36 -2.92 1.42 -4.89
N PHE A 37 -2.12 2.33 -5.43
CA PHE A 37 -1.70 2.34 -6.82
C PHE A 37 -1.03 1.04 -7.24
N MET A 38 -0.17 0.47 -6.37
CA MET A 38 0.46 -0.82 -6.62
C MET A 38 -0.57 -1.94 -6.82
N LEU A 39 -1.58 -2.04 -5.94
CA LEU A 39 -2.61 -3.07 -6.04
C LEU A 39 -3.55 -2.84 -7.22
N GLU A 40 -3.87 -1.59 -7.56
CA GLU A 40 -4.71 -1.24 -8.71
C GLU A 40 -4.02 -1.51 -10.05
N LYS A 41 -2.72 -1.22 -10.16
CA LYS A 41 -1.96 -1.44 -11.40
C LYS A 41 -1.50 -2.87 -11.56
N LYS A 42 -1.33 -3.62 -10.47
CA LYS A 42 -0.88 -5.02 -10.49
C LYS A 42 -1.98 -5.94 -9.98
N ASN A 43 -3.04 -6.12 -10.78
CA ASN A 43 -4.19 -6.97 -10.45
C ASN A 43 -3.80 -8.39 -9.98
N HIS A 44 -2.74 -8.97 -10.54
CA HIS A 44 -2.23 -10.28 -10.08
C HIS A 44 -1.78 -10.25 -8.61
N LEU A 45 -1.19 -9.16 -8.13
CA LEU A 45 -0.84 -8.99 -6.71
C LEU A 45 -2.08 -8.76 -5.85
N LYS A 46 -3.07 -8.03 -6.37
CA LYS A 46 -4.37 -7.85 -5.72
C LYS A 46 -5.04 -9.19 -5.44
N TYR A 47 -5.18 -10.04 -6.46
CA TYR A 47 -5.76 -11.38 -6.31
C TYR A 47 -4.90 -12.29 -5.42
N ALA A 48 -3.58 -12.27 -5.58
CA ALA A 48 -2.69 -13.05 -4.72
C ALA A 48 -2.84 -12.64 -3.25
N SER A 49 -3.00 -11.34 -2.96
CA SER A 49 -3.24 -10.85 -1.60
C SER A 49 -4.59 -11.32 -1.04
N ALA A 50 -5.67 -11.29 -1.84
CA ALA A 50 -6.99 -11.77 -1.45
C ALA A 50 -6.97 -13.28 -1.13
N VAL A 51 -6.34 -14.09 -1.99
CA VAL A 51 -6.14 -15.53 -1.74
C VAL A 51 -5.32 -15.76 -0.48
N GLY A 52 -4.24 -15.00 -0.28
CA GLY A 52 -3.41 -15.08 0.92
C GLY A 52 -4.18 -14.74 2.21
N MET A 53 -5.08 -13.75 2.15
CA MET A 53 -5.97 -13.39 3.26
C MET A 53 -7.00 -14.49 3.55
N TYR A 54 -7.61 -15.07 2.52
CA TYR A 54 -8.54 -16.19 2.65
C TYR A 54 -7.88 -17.41 3.31
N LYS A 55 -6.71 -17.83 2.82
CA LYS A 55 -5.95 -18.96 3.39
C LYS A 55 -5.58 -18.78 4.86
N LYS A 56 -5.43 -17.54 5.31
CA LYS A 56 -5.12 -17.20 6.72
C LYS A 56 -6.37 -17.00 7.59
N GLY A 57 -7.57 -17.26 7.06
CA GLY A 57 -8.85 -17.03 7.75
C GLY A 57 -9.16 -15.56 8.02
N LYS A 58 -8.45 -14.63 7.34
CA LYS A 58 -8.62 -13.17 7.51
C LYS A 58 -9.67 -12.57 6.59
N ALA A 59 -10.17 -13.35 5.63
CA ALA A 59 -11.25 -12.98 4.73
C ALA A 59 -12.09 -14.22 4.39
N THR A 60 -13.40 -14.06 4.20
CA THR A 60 -14.28 -15.10 3.64
C THR A 60 -14.26 -15.02 2.11
N LEU A 61 -14.69 -16.09 1.43
CA LEU A 61 -14.79 -16.12 -0.04
C LEU A 61 -15.61 -14.95 -0.60
N THR A 62 -16.68 -14.57 0.09
CA THR A 62 -17.53 -13.42 -0.25
C THR A 62 -16.75 -12.10 -0.20
N LYS A 63 -15.91 -11.91 0.82
CA LYS A 63 -15.06 -10.72 0.96
C LYS A 63 -13.89 -10.72 0.00
N GLY A 64 -13.42 -11.90 -0.42
CA GLY A 64 -12.42 -12.05 -1.48
C GLY A 64 -12.95 -11.71 -2.88
N ALA A 65 -14.27 -11.75 -3.09
CA ALA A 65 -14.92 -11.33 -4.33
C ALA A 65 -15.10 -9.79 -4.43
N GLU A 66 -15.04 -9.08 -3.31
CA GLU A 66 -15.10 -7.60 -3.23
C GLU A 66 -13.72 -6.93 -3.37
N ILE A 67 -12.64 -7.72 -3.33
CA ILE A 67 -11.25 -7.28 -3.54
C ILE A 67 -10.87 -7.54 -4.99
#